data_AF-A6Q9Q1-F1
#
_entry.id   AF-A6Q9Q1-F1
#
_cell.length_a   1.000
_cell.length_b   1.000
_cell.length_c   1.000
_cell.angle_alpha   90.00
_cell.angle_beta   90.00
_cell.angle_gamma   90.00
#
_symmetry.space_group_name_H-M   'P 1'
#
loop_
_entity.id
_entity.type
_entity.pdbx_description
1 polymer ?
#
loop_
_entity_poly.entity_id
_entity_poly.type
_entity_poly.pdbx_seq_one_letter_code
_entity_poly.pdbx_strand_id
1 'polypeptide(L)'
;MFRSLFKTKNEKLVEKWEEEHRAIVALATKVLESYDAYNEKAAKQALKELNKLAVDHVMDEDLKLFKLMKEETEKIDKHIQSMVEDFVVGFKSTKITLMNFLAKYASPDVPLDDEFYTTFKELVDILAQRISFEESNLYSKLNSD
;
A
#
# COMPACT_ATOMS: atom_id res chain seq x y z
N MET A 1 3.48 -21.11 30.87
CA MET A 1 3.65 -20.28 29.67
C MET A 1 3.33 -21.12 28.43
N PHE A 2 2.04 -21.23 28.08
CA PHE A 2 1.66 -21.83 26.80
C PHE A 2 1.71 -20.70 25.77
N ARG A 3 2.78 -20.66 24.96
CA ARG A 3 2.80 -19.84 23.75
C ARG A 3 1.70 -20.39 22.86
N SER A 4 0.71 -19.57 22.53
CA SER A 4 -0.29 -19.89 21.52
C SER A 4 0.45 -20.30 20.24
N LEU A 5 0.26 -21.53 19.79
CA LEU A 5 0.76 -22.01 18.50
C LEU A 5 -0.05 -21.44 17.32
N PHE A 6 -1.03 -20.58 17.60
CA PHE A 6 -1.92 -19.98 16.63
C PHE A 6 -1.78 -18.46 16.68
N LYS A 7 -1.38 -17.88 15.54
CA LYS A 7 -1.35 -16.43 15.34
C LYS A 7 -2.75 -15.85 15.52
N THR A 8 -2.84 -14.67 16.13
CA THR A 8 -4.08 -13.91 16.26
C THR A 8 -4.59 -13.49 14.88
N LYS A 9 -5.86 -13.07 14.82
CA LYS A 9 -6.47 -12.59 13.57
C LYS A 9 -5.76 -11.33 13.05
N ASN A 10 -5.25 -10.49 13.95
CA ASN A 10 -4.54 -9.25 13.63
C ASN A 10 -3.12 -9.55 13.14
N GLU A 11 -2.40 -10.47 13.79
CA GLU A 11 -1.07 -10.91 13.35
C GLU A 11 -1.09 -11.47 11.92
N LYS A 12 -2.07 -12.32 11.59
CA LYS A 12 -2.22 -12.84 10.22
C LYS A 12 -2.54 -11.76 9.20
N LEU A 13 -3.23 -10.70 9.62
CA LEU A 13 -3.61 -9.61 8.76
C LEU A 13 -2.41 -8.70 8.46
N VAL A 14 -1.65 -8.36 9.49
CA VAL A 14 -0.41 -7.60 9.37
C VAL A 14 0.58 -8.32 8.47
N GLU A 15 0.80 -9.62 8.66
CA GLU A 15 1.71 -10.40 7.80
C GLU A 15 1.30 -10.37 6.33
N LYS A 16 0.00 -10.50 6.05
CA LYS A 16 -0.53 -10.37 4.69
C LYS A 16 -0.21 -9.00 4.09
N TRP A 17 -0.43 -7.93 4.85
CA TRP A 17 -0.16 -6.58 4.38
C TRP A 17 1.32 -6.31 4.16
N GLU A 18 2.21 -6.79 5.04
CA GLU A 18 3.66 -6.72 4.82
C GLU A 18 4.11 -7.52 3.58
N GLU A 19 3.52 -8.68 3.32
CA GLU A 19 3.77 -9.44 2.09
C GLU A 19 3.31 -8.67 0.84
N GLU A 20 2.14 -8.05 0.90
CA GLU A 20 1.61 -7.19 -0.17
C GLU A 20 2.51 -5.97 -0.39
N HIS A 21 3.00 -5.32 0.66
CA HIS A 21 3.96 -4.21 0.58
C HIS A 21 5.25 -4.62 -0.14
N ARG A 22 5.83 -5.77 0.24
CA ARG A 22 7.02 -6.32 -0.45
C ARG A 22 6.76 -6.55 -1.93
N ALA A 23 5.59 -7.07 -2.28
CA ALA A 23 5.21 -7.29 -3.68
C ALA A 23 4.95 -5.99 -4.44
N ILE A 24 4.34 -4.97 -3.81
CA ILE A 24 4.14 -3.62 -4.37
C ILE A 24 5.50 -2.99 -4.68
N VAL A 25 6.44 -3.02 -3.73
CA VAL A 25 7.79 -2.48 -3.92
C VAL A 25 8.52 -3.22 -5.05
N ALA A 26 8.48 -4.56 -5.07
CA ALA A 26 9.12 -5.34 -6.12
C ALA A 26 8.55 -5.04 -7.52
N LEU A 27 7.23 -4.88 -7.64
CA LEU A 27 6.58 -4.51 -8.90
C LEU A 27 6.94 -3.08 -9.32
N ALA A 28 6.99 -2.13 -8.39
CA ALA A 28 7.43 -0.77 -8.66
C ALA A 28 8.86 -0.72 -9.18
N THR A 29 9.79 -1.45 -8.55
CA THR A 29 11.16 -1.61 -9.03
C THR A 29 11.19 -2.20 -10.43
N LYS A 30 10.43 -3.27 -10.70
CA LYS A 30 10.36 -3.90 -12.01
C LYS A 30 9.84 -2.97 -13.11
N VAL A 31 8.89 -2.08 -12.79
CA VAL A 31 8.41 -1.05 -13.72
C VAL A 31 9.55 -0.10 -14.09
N LEU A 32 10.30 0.42 -13.10
CA LEU A 32 11.44 1.31 -13.33
C LEU A 32 12.54 0.64 -14.14
N GLU A 33 12.96 -0.57 -13.75
CA GLU A 33 14.00 -1.32 -14.47
C GLU A 33 13.59 -1.61 -15.92
N SER A 34 12.32 -1.96 -16.16
CA SER A 34 11.83 -2.22 -17.51
C SER A 34 11.74 -0.94 -18.34
N TYR A 35 11.37 0.18 -17.72
CA TYR A 35 11.36 1.49 -18.35
C TYR A 35 12.78 1.92 -18.75
N ASP A 36 13.74 1.84 -17.83
CA ASP A 36 15.14 2.19 -18.06
C ASP A 36 15.81 1.29 -19.12
N ALA A 37 15.34 0.05 -19.26
CA ALA A 37 15.75 -0.89 -20.31
C ALA A 37 15.03 -0.68 -21.66
N TYR A 38 14.23 0.38 -21.81
CA TYR A 38 13.40 0.65 -22.99
C TYR A 38 12.44 -0.50 -23.37
N ASN A 39 12.05 -1.32 -22.38
CA ASN A 39 11.13 -2.44 -22.55
C ASN A 39 9.73 -2.06 -22.11
N GLU A 40 9.07 -1.22 -22.91
CA GLU A 40 7.74 -0.68 -22.61
C GLU A 40 6.69 -1.77 -22.36
N LYS A 41 6.76 -2.88 -23.11
CA LYS A 41 5.83 -4.01 -22.92
C LYS A 41 5.95 -4.61 -21.53
N ALA A 42 7.17 -4.85 -21.05
CA ALA A 42 7.41 -5.39 -19.72
C ALA A 42 7.03 -4.36 -18.63
N ALA A 43 7.36 -3.09 -18.84
CA ALA A 43 6.99 -2.00 -17.94
C ALA A 43 5.46 -1.91 -17.78
N LYS A 44 4.70 -1.93 -18.88
CA LYS A 44 3.23 -1.91 -18.85
C LYS A 44 2.63 -3.16 -18.21
N GLN A 45 3.24 -4.33 -18.41
CA GLN A 45 2.77 -5.54 -17.76
C GLN A 45 2.95 -5.46 -16.24
N ALA A 46 4.14 -5.05 -15.78
CA ALA A 46 4.41 -4.84 -14.36
C ALA A 46 3.52 -3.73 -13.77
N LEU A 47 3.26 -2.66 -14.52
CA LEU A 47 2.38 -1.57 -14.10
C LEU A 47 0.92 -2.03 -13.92
N LYS A 48 0.43 -2.93 -14.77
CA LYS A 48 -0.91 -3.53 -14.62
C LYS A 48 -1.01 -4.41 -13.39
N GLU A 49 0.03 -5.23 -13.14
CA GLU A 49 0.13 -6.06 -11.95
C GLU A 49 0.19 -5.20 -10.69
N LEU A 50 1.01 -4.15 -10.71
CA LEU A 50 1.12 -3.15 -9.63
C LEU A 50 -0.22 -2.46 -9.39
N ASN A 51 -0.90 -2.03 -10.45
CA ASN A 51 -2.19 -1.36 -10.34
C ASN A 51 -3.22 -2.24 -9.62
N LYS A 52 -3.35 -3.49 -10.06
CA LYS A 52 -4.27 -4.43 -9.44
C LYS A 52 -3.93 -4.63 -7.95
N LEU A 53 -2.67 -4.94 -7.64
CA LEU A 53 -2.25 -5.22 -6.28
C LEU A 53 -2.41 -4.01 -5.36
N ALA A 54 -1.96 -2.83 -5.78
CA ALA A 54 -2.05 -1.61 -4.98
C ALA A 54 -3.50 -1.20 -4.71
N VAL A 55 -4.38 -1.31 -5.71
CA VAL A 55 -5.82 -1.02 -5.52
C VAL A 55 -6.46 -2.01 -4.55
N ASP A 56 -6.24 -3.31 -4.76
CA ASP A 56 -6.79 -4.35 -3.89
C ASP A 56 -6.30 -4.19 -2.44
N HIS A 57 -5.01 -3.93 -2.26
CA HIS A 57 -4.38 -3.72 -0.96
C HIS A 57 -4.97 -2.50 -0.23
N VAL A 58 -4.97 -1.32 -0.86
CA VAL A 58 -5.47 -0.09 -0.20
C VAL A 58 -6.97 -0.19 0.10
N MET A 59 -7.77 -0.85 -0.74
CA MET A 59 -9.19 -1.09 -0.45
C MET A 59 -9.40 -2.06 0.72
N ASP A 60 -8.66 -3.17 0.77
CA ASP A 60 -8.73 -4.16 1.84
C ASP A 60 -8.30 -3.57 3.19
N GLU A 61 -7.21 -2.80 3.18
CA GLU A 61 -6.68 -2.14 4.36
C GLU A 61 -7.63 -1.08 4.92
N ASP A 62 -8.15 -0.18 4.07
CA ASP A 62 -9.14 0.84 4.49
C ASP A 62 -10.38 0.19 5.15
N LEU A 63 -10.94 -0.85 4.53
CA LEU A 63 -12.13 -1.52 5.04
C LEU A 63 -11.87 -2.20 6.39
N LYS A 64 -10.71 -2.83 6.54
CA LYS A 64 -10.36 -3.57 7.75
C LYS A 64 -9.93 -2.65 8.88
N LEU A 65 -9.17 -1.61 8.61
CA LEU A 65 -8.83 -0.58 9.60
C LEU A 65 -10.09 0.13 10.10
N PHE A 66 -11.00 0.51 9.19
CA PHE A 66 -12.28 1.09 9.59
C PHE A 66 -13.10 0.14 10.48
N LYS A 67 -13.12 -1.16 10.14
CA LYS A 67 -13.82 -2.17 10.94
C LYS A 67 -13.18 -2.34 12.32
N LEU A 68 -11.86 -2.43 12.40
CA LEU A 68 -11.12 -2.52 13.67
C LEU A 68 -11.42 -1.31 14.55
N MET A 69 -11.32 -0.10 14.00
CA MET A 69 -11.65 1.13 14.73
C MET A 69 -13.08 1.14 15.29
N LYS A 70 -14.04 0.54 14.57
CA LYS A 70 -15.46 0.50 14.98
C LYS A 70 -15.76 -0.63 15.98
N GLU A 71 -15.13 -1.79 15.83
CA GLU A 71 -15.33 -2.94 16.71
C GLU A 71 -14.57 -2.80 18.03
N GLU A 72 -13.47 -2.04 18.02
CA GLU A 72 -12.57 -1.88 19.16
C GLU A 72 -12.51 -0.43 19.64
N THR A 73 -13.50 0.42 19.34
CA THR A 73 -13.50 1.86 19.71
C THR A 73 -13.35 2.10 21.22
N GLU A 74 -13.76 1.13 22.05
CA GLU A 74 -13.58 1.19 23.52
C GLU A 74 -12.24 0.61 24.01
N LYS A 75 -11.50 -0.10 23.16
CA LYS A 75 -10.26 -0.82 23.49
C LYS A 75 -9.01 -0.25 22.80
N ILE A 76 -9.17 0.35 21.63
CA ILE A 76 -8.11 1.04 20.90
C ILE A 76 -7.78 2.33 21.63
N ASP A 77 -6.50 2.52 21.91
CA ASP A 77 -5.97 3.74 22.49
C ASP A 77 -6.38 4.96 21.64
N LYS A 78 -6.90 6.02 22.26
CA LYS A 78 -7.31 7.27 21.57
C LYS A 78 -6.17 7.88 20.75
N HIS A 79 -4.92 7.67 21.16
CA HIS A 79 -3.74 8.07 20.40
C HIS A 79 -3.59 7.26 19.12
N ILE A 80 -3.81 5.94 19.16
CA ILE A 80 -3.82 5.09 17.97
C ILE A 80 -4.96 5.52 17.05
N GLN A 81 -6.16 5.74 17.59
CA GLN A 81 -7.29 6.21 16.80
C GLN A 81 -6.98 7.52 16.07
N SER A 82 -6.41 8.51 16.77
CA SER A 82 -5.98 9.78 16.15
C SER A 82 -4.93 9.57 15.06
N MET A 83 -3.93 8.71 15.29
CA MET A 83 -2.92 8.41 14.27
C MET A 83 -3.54 7.76 13.04
N VAL A 84 -4.50 6.84 13.20
CA VAL A 84 -5.20 6.23 12.06
C VAL A 84 -6.06 7.25 11.33
N GLU A 85 -6.78 8.12 12.04
CA GLU A 85 -7.61 9.16 11.44
C GLU A 85 -6.75 10.16 10.64
N ASP A 86 -5.68 10.68 11.23
CA ASP A 86 -4.74 11.59 10.57
C ASP A 86 -4.09 10.93 9.35
N PHE A 87 -3.76 9.64 9.47
CA PHE A 87 -3.17 8.87 8.40
C PHE A 87 -4.16 8.63 7.23
N VAL A 88 -5.40 8.19 7.52
CA VAL A 88 -6.45 8.00 6.52
C VAL A 88 -6.78 9.31 5.80
N VAL A 89 -6.84 10.42 6.54
CA VAL A 89 -7.07 11.75 5.97
C VAL A 89 -5.90 12.18 5.08
N GLY A 90 -4.67 12.02 5.56
CA GLY A 90 -3.46 12.38 4.82
C GLY A 90 -3.25 11.55 3.56
N PHE A 91 -3.64 10.28 3.58
CA PHE A 91 -3.43 9.37 2.46
C PHE A 91 -4.55 9.39 1.41
N LYS A 92 -5.73 9.94 1.73
CA LYS A 92 -6.87 9.98 0.82
C LYS A 92 -6.57 10.67 -0.52
N SER A 93 -5.88 11.80 -0.48
CA SER A 93 -5.49 12.53 -1.70
C SER A 93 -4.46 11.74 -2.51
N THR A 94 -3.43 11.21 -1.84
CA THR A 94 -2.40 10.36 -2.46
C THR A 94 -2.99 9.12 -3.11
N LYS A 95 -3.93 8.44 -2.44
CA LYS A 95 -4.65 7.28 -2.98
C LYS A 95 -5.34 7.63 -4.30
N ILE A 96 -6.07 8.75 -4.34
CA ILE A 96 -6.76 9.20 -5.56
C ILE A 96 -5.75 9.49 -6.67
N THR A 97 -4.66 10.19 -6.36
CA THR A 97 -3.58 10.47 -7.33
C THR A 97 -2.96 9.18 -7.87
N LEU A 98 -2.63 8.24 -6.99
CA LEU A 98 -2.06 6.95 -7.34
C LEU A 98 -3.01 6.15 -8.24
N MET A 99 -4.29 6.03 -7.85
CA MET A 99 -5.29 5.29 -8.65
C MET A 99 -5.51 5.92 -10.02
N ASN A 100 -5.59 7.25 -10.09
CA ASN A 100 -5.75 7.96 -11.37
C ASN A 100 -4.52 7.78 -12.26
N PHE A 101 -3.32 7.87 -11.68
CA PHE A 101 -2.06 7.65 -12.38
C PHE A 101 -1.98 6.24 -12.95
N LEU A 102 -2.20 5.23 -12.09
CA LEU A 102 -2.11 3.83 -12.47
C LEU A 102 -3.17 3.49 -13.53
N ALA A 103 -4.39 4.04 -13.41
CA ALA A 103 -5.43 3.86 -14.42
C ALA A 103 -5.06 4.50 -15.77
N LYS A 104 -4.47 5.70 -15.78
CA LYS A 104 -4.00 6.37 -17.00
C LYS A 104 -2.94 5.53 -17.71
N TYR A 105 -1.85 5.21 -17.02
CA TYR A 105 -0.66 4.62 -17.65
C TYR A 105 -0.72 3.09 -17.81
N ALA A 106 -1.62 2.40 -17.11
CA ALA A 106 -1.90 0.98 -17.38
C ALA A 106 -2.64 0.76 -18.72
N SER A 107 -3.19 1.82 -19.32
CA SER A 107 -3.84 1.75 -20.63
C SER A 107 -2.82 1.38 -21.72
N PRO A 108 -3.16 0.45 -22.64
CA PRO A 108 -2.26 0.07 -23.72
C PRO A 108 -1.90 1.23 -24.66
N ASP A 109 -2.76 2.25 -24.77
CA ASP A 109 -2.62 3.33 -25.74
C ASP A 109 -1.86 4.56 -25.21
N VAL A 110 -1.58 4.61 -23.91
CA VAL A 110 -0.87 5.74 -23.28
C VAL A 110 0.63 5.44 -23.21
N PRO A 111 1.51 6.19 -23.89
CA PRO A 111 2.95 5.94 -23.85
C PRO A 111 3.54 6.16 -22.45
N LEU A 112 4.62 5.48 -22.14
CA LEU A 112 5.42 5.74 -20.95
C LEU A 112 6.47 6.81 -21.29
N ASP A 113 6.11 8.07 -21.13
CA ASP A 113 6.96 9.24 -21.42
C ASP A 113 7.73 9.73 -20.17
N ASP A 114 8.41 10.88 -20.28
CA ASP A 114 9.15 11.47 -19.16
C ASP A 114 8.22 11.93 -18.02
N GLU A 115 6.98 12.31 -18.35
CA GLU A 115 5.94 12.65 -17.36
C GLU A 115 5.57 11.40 -16.56
N PHE A 116 5.33 10.27 -17.24
CA PHE A 116 5.14 8.98 -16.58
C PHE A 116 6.27 8.70 -15.58
N TYR A 117 7.53 8.78 -16.01
CA TYR A 117 8.67 8.41 -15.16
C TYR A 117 8.78 9.30 -13.93
N THR A 118 8.66 10.61 -14.11
CA THR A 118 8.77 11.59 -13.04
C THR A 118 7.65 11.38 -12.01
N THR A 119 6.41 11.32 -12.47
CA THR A 119 5.26 11.13 -11.57
C THR A 119 5.27 9.75 -10.93
N PHE A 120 5.71 8.71 -11.64
CA PHE A 120 5.80 7.37 -11.07
C PHE A 120 6.79 7.31 -9.91
N LYS A 121 7.97 7.93 -10.05
CA LYS A 121 8.96 8.00 -8.97
C LYS A 121 8.42 8.72 -7.74
N GLU A 122 7.78 9.86 -7.93
CA GLU A 122 7.16 10.60 -6.81
C GLU A 122 6.11 9.75 -6.09
N LEU A 123 5.28 9.03 -6.83
CA LEU A 123 4.27 8.13 -6.25
C LEU A 123 4.88 6.95 -5.51
N VAL A 124 5.95 6.36 -6.04
CA VAL A 124 6.70 5.27 -5.38
C VAL A 124 7.34 5.75 -4.09
N ASP A 125 7.91 6.95 -4.07
CA ASP A 125 8.49 7.54 -2.85
C ASP A 125 7.42 7.77 -1.77
N ILE A 126 6.25 8.29 -2.16
CA ILE A 126 5.14 8.47 -1.21
C ILE A 126 4.62 7.12 -0.71
N LEU A 127 4.52 6.12 -1.58
CA LEU A 127 4.15 4.75 -1.18
C LEU A 127 5.15 4.15 -0.19
N ALA A 128 6.45 4.35 -0.41
CA ALA A 128 7.49 3.88 0.51
C ALA A 128 7.38 4.55 1.89
N GLN A 129 7.13 5.87 1.92
CA GLN A 129 6.89 6.60 3.18
C GLN A 129 5.67 6.06 3.92
N ARG A 130 4.58 5.76 3.20
CA ARG A 130 3.39 5.13 3.75
C ARG A 130 3.70 3.78 4.38
N ILE A 131 4.29 2.88 3.61
CA ILE A 131 4.65 1.53 4.06
C ILE A 131 5.50 1.61 5.33
N SER A 132 6.51 2.48 5.34
CA SER A 132 7.36 2.69 6.51
C SER A 132 6.58 3.16 7.72
N PHE A 133 5.60 4.05 7.56
CA PHE A 133 4.77 4.54 8.66
C PHE A 133 3.86 3.42 9.21
N GLU A 134 3.20 2.67 8.34
CA GLU A 134 2.29 1.58 8.69
C GLU A 134 3.01 0.48 9.47
N GLU A 135 4.15 0.01 8.95
CA GLU A 135 4.92 -1.05 9.58
C GLU A 135 5.54 -0.60 10.91
N SER A 136 6.06 0.62 10.97
CA SER A 136 6.76 1.12 12.18
C SER A 136 5.82 1.54 13.32
N ASN A 137 4.56 1.87 13.01
CA ASN A 137 3.63 2.42 14.00
C ASN A 137 2.39 1.55 14.12
N LEU A 138 1.62 1.42 13.04
CA LEU A 138 0.29 0.83 13.07
C LEU A 138 0.33 -0.67 13.34
N TYR A 139 1.13 -1.39 12.55
CA TYR A 139 1.19 -2.85 12.60
C TYR A 139 1.86 -3.35 13.89
N SER A 140 2.88 -2.63 14.36
CA SER A 140 3.53 -2.92 15.64
C SER A 140 2.53 -2.92 16.81
N LYS A 141 1.51 -2.06 16.76
CA LYS A 141 0.46 -1.98 17.78
C LYS A 141 -0.59 -3.07 17.62
N LEU A 142 -1.03 -3.35 16.39
CA LEU A 142 -1.98 -4.43 16.09
C LEU A 142 -1.44 -5.83 16.42
N ASN A 143 -0.11 -6.00 16.41
CA ASN A 143 0.58 -7.24 16.82
C ASN A 143 0.82 -7.32 18.35
N SER A 144 0.69 -6.22 19.07
CA SER A 144 0.98 -6.16 20.52
C SER A 144 -0.23 -6.46 21.42
N ASP A 145 -1.44 -6.52 20.83
CA ASP A 145 -2.72 -6.86 21.49
C ASP A 145 -3.13 -8.33 21.24
#